data_AF-A0A0D6GM77-F1
#
_entry.id   AF-A0A0D6GM77-F1
#
_cell.length_a   1.000
_cell.length_b   1.000
_cell.length_c   1.000
_cell.angle_alpha   90.00
_cell.angle_beta   90.00
_cell.angle_gamma   90.00
#
_symmetry.space_group_name_H-M   'P 1'
#
loop_
_entity.id
_entity.type
_entity.pdbx_description
1 polymer ?
#
loop_
_entity_poly.entity_id
_entity_poly.type
_entity_poly.pdbx_seq_one_letter_code
_entity_poly.pdbx_strand_id
1 'polypeptide(L)'
;MEKVNNFLKRKKMYIAAFLLLSSNAMAATADAPWISGLDKLMKILTGPTARIISILALALLGFAIMAGLTENLSKRAIGWIAGSTIVFAAATWGPKFLGYSGALLM
;
A
#
# COMPACT_ATOMS: atom_id res chain seq x y z
N MET A 1 12.02 -13.05 -59.31
CA MET A 1 12.34 -13.24 -57.88
C MET A 1 12.46 -11.92 -57.11
N GLU A 2 13.07 -10.88 -57.69
CA GLU A 2 13.38 -9.61 -56.99
C GLU A 2 12.17 -8.73 -56.61
N LYS A 3 11.12 -8.70 -57.45
CA LYS A 3 9.90 -7.91 -57.18
C LYS A 3 9.16 -8.33 -55.90
N VAL A 4 9.16 -9.63 -55.57
CA VAL A 4 8.47 -10.17 -54.40
C VAL A 4 9.19 -9.78 -53.10
N ASN A 5 10.52 -9.73 -53.12
CA ASN A 5 11.32 -9.38 -51.96
C ASN A 5 11.14 -7.90 -51.57
N ASN A 6 11.04 -7.02 -52.56
CA ASN A 6 10.79 -5.58 -52.34
C ASN A 6 9.38 -5.31 -51.77
N PHE A 7 8.39 -6.12 -52.16
CA PHE A 7 7.03 -6.03 -51.61
C PHE A 7 6.97 -6.49 -50.15
N LEU A 8 7.65 -7.58 -49.81
CA LEU A 8 7.81 -8.06 -48.43
C LEU A 8 8.56 -7.05 -47.56
N LYS A 9 9.63 -6.44 -48.08
CA LYS A 9 10.40 -5.41 -47.36
C LYS A 9 9.55 -4.18 -47.04
N ARG A 10 8.72 -3.72 -47.98
CA ARG A 10 7.75 -2.63 -47.76
C ARG A 10 6.72 -3.01 -46.69
N LYS A 11 6.09 -4.19 -46.77
CA LYS A 11 5.14 -4.65 -45.74
C LYS A 11 5.78 -4.75 -44.35
N LYS A 12 6.99 -5.28 -44.23
CA LYS A 12 7.73 -5.31 -42.96
C LYS A 12 8.00 -3.91 -42.41
N MET A 13 8.30 -2.95 -43.28
CA MET A 13 8.51 -1.55 -42.88
C MET A 13 7.22 -0.88 -42.37
N TYR A 14 6.07 -1.16 -42.99
CA TYR A 14 4.77 -0.66 -42.50
C TYR A 14 4.37 -1.29 -41.16
N ILE A 15 4.62 -2.59 -40.97
CA ILE A 15 4.35 -3.27 -39.70
C ILE A 15 5.27 -2.72 -38.59
N ALA A 16 6.55 -2.49 -38.88
CA ALA A 16 7.48 -1.88 -37.93
C ALA A 16 7.03 -0.46 -37.54
N ALA A 17 6.58 0.36 -38.50
CA ALA A 17 6.03 1.69 -38.22
C ALA A 17 4.75 1.62 -37.36
N PHE A 18 3.88 0.65 -37.61
CA PHE A 18 2.65 0.45 -36.83
C PHE A 18 2.94 -0.01 -35.38
N LEU A 19 3.94 -0.87 -35.18
CA LEU A 19 4.38 -1.30 -33.85
C LEU A 19 4.99 -0.14 -33.04
N LEU A 20 5.75 0.74 -33.69
CA LEU A 20 6.29 1.96 -33.06
C LEU A 20 5.18 2.95 -32.68
N LEU A 21 4.11 3.05 -33.50
CA LEU A 21 2.94 3.87 -33.18
C LEU A 21 2.11 3.28 -32.03
N SER A 22 1.97 1.94 -31.97
CA SER A 22 1.24 1.25 -30.91
C SER A 22 1.90 1.38 -29.53
N SER A 23 3.22 1.60 -29.47
CA SER A 23 3.91 1.87 -28.19
C SER A 23 3.40 3.14 -27.50
N ASN A 24 2.89 4.12 -28.25
CA ASN A 24 2.31 5.35 -27.69
C ASN A 24 0.86 5.16 -27.20
N ALA A 25 0.17 4.10 -27.64
CA ALA A 25 -1.21 3.83 -27.21
C ALA A 25 -1.30 3.12 -25.85
N MET A 26 -0.20 2.52 -25.36
CA MET A 26 -0.12 2.01 -23.98
C MET A 26 0.14 3.10 -22.93
N ALA A 27 0.23 4.37 -23.31
CA ALA A 27 0.35 5.50 -22.40
C ALA A 27 -0.97 6.28 -22.21
N ALA A 28 -1.90 6.20 -23.16
CA ALA A 28 -3.10 7.06 -23.16
C ALA A 28 -4.19 6.70 -22.12
N THR A 29 -4.03 5.60 -21.37
CA THR A 29 -4.84 5.30 -20.18
C THR A 29 -4.08 5.47 -18.86
N ALA A 30 -2.77 5.78 -18.92
CA ALA A 30 -1.90 5.99 -17.77
C ALA A 30 -1.85 7.46 -17.30
N ASP A 31 -2.28 8.40 -18.15
CA ASP A 31 -2.23 9.85 -17.90
C ASP A 31 -3.49 10.45 -17.27
N ALA A 32 -4.41 9.63 -16.75
CA ALA A 32 -5.57 10.22 -16.09
C ALA A 32 -5.10 10.91 -14.79
N PRO A 33 -5.37 12.22 -14.60
CA PRO A 33 -4.77 13.01 -13.51
C PRO A 33 -5.02 12.42 -12.11
N TRP A 34 -6.17 11.75 -11.95
CA TRP A 34 -6.56 11.07 -10.71
C TRP A 34 -5.77 9.79 -10.44
N ILE A 35 -5.19 9.12 -11.44
CA ILE A 35 -4.36 7.92 -11.25
C ILE A 35 -3.12 8.29 -10.45
N SER A 36 -2.53 9.46 -10.72
CA SER A 36 -1.43 9.99 -9.90
C SER A 36 -1.86 10.24 -8.44
N GLY A 37 -3.10 10.70 -8.24
CA GLY A 37 -3.68 10.94 -6.91
C GLY A 37 -3.99 9.65 -6.16
N LEU A 38 -4.56 8.65 -6.84
CA LEU A 38 -4.83 7.33 -6.28
C LEU A 38 -3.53 6.60 -5.93
N ASP A 39 -2.49 6.72 -6.75
CA ASP A 39 -1.16 6.15 -6.45
C ASP A 39 -0.54 6.80 -5.21
N LYS A 40 -0.74 8.11 -5.04
CA LYS A 40 -0.33 8.85 -3.84
C LYS A 40 -1.11 8.41 -2.60
N LEU A 41 -2.42 8.21 -2.72
CA LEU A 41 -3.27 7.67 -1.65
C LEU A 41 -2.86 6.25 -1.27
N MET A 42 -2.61 5.39 -2.26
CA MET A 42 -2.07 4.05 -2.01
C MET A 42 -0.73 4.12 -1.29
N LYS A 43 0.19 4.99 -1.71
CA LYS A 43 1.48 5.21 -1.02
C LYS A 43 1.31 5.75 0.40
N ILE A 44 0.29 6.57 0.68
CA ILE A 44 0.00 7.05 2.04
C ILE A 44 -0.55 5.90 2.89
N LEU A 45 -1.48 5.12 2.34
CA LEU A 45 -2.14 4.00 3.01
C LEU A 45 -1.25 2.77 3.20
N THR A 46 -0.22 2.58 2.36
CA THR A 46 0.71 1.44 2.43
C THR A 46 2.13 1.82 2.87
N GLY A 47 2.46 3.11 2.81
CA GLY A 47 3.75 3.66 3.19
C GLY A 47 3.92 3.88 4.70
N PRO A 48 5.03 4.51 5.13
CA PRO A 48 5.38 4.68 6.54
C PRO A 48 4.32 5.38 7.38
N THR A 49 3.59 6.34 6.81
CA THR A 49 2.61 7.16 7.54
C THR A 49 1.39 6.36 7.99
N ALA A 50 0.77 5.56 7.11
CA ALA A 50 -0.35 4.71 7.54
C ALA A 50 0.04 3.72 8.63
N ARG A 51 1.31 3.28 8.63
CA ARG A 51 1.80 2.33 9.65
C ARG A 51 1.82 2.96 11.05
N ILE A 52 2.28 4.20 11.16
CA ILE A 52 2.24 4.96 12.42
C ILE A 52 0.79 5.17 12.88
N ILE A 53 -0.11 5.48 11.93
CA ILE A 53 -1.55 5.65 12.22
C ILE A 53 -2.16 4.34 12.75
N SER A 54 -1.80 3.19 12.18
CA SER A 54 -2.29 1.88 12.64
C SER A 54 -1.82 1.54 14.05
N ILE A 55 -0.53 1.77 14.38
CA ILE A 55 0.00 1.54 15.73
C ILE A 55 -0.70 2.46 16.74
N LEU A 56 -0.88 3.73 16.37
CA LEU A 56 -1.56 4.71 17.21
C LEU A 56 -3.03 4.33 17.45
N ALA A 57 -3.74 3.87 16.42
CA ALA A 57 -5.13 3.43 16.52
C ALA A 57 -5.28 2.22 17.46
N LEU A 58 -4.38 1.23 17.40
CA LEU A 58 -4.36 0.08 18.31
C LEU A 58 -4.07 0.48 19.76
N ALA A 59 -3.15 1.42 19.98
CA ALA A 59 -2.87 1.94 21.30
C ALA A 59 -4.10 2.66 21.88
N LEU A 60 -4.75 3.52 21.08
CA LEU A 60 -5.97 4.22 21.48
C LEU A 60 -7.12 3.25 21.77
N LEU A 61 -7.26 2.17 21.00
CA LEU A 61 -8.23 1.11 21.30
C LEU A 61 -7.96 0.46 22.66
N GLY A 62 -6.70 0.15 22.98
CA GLY A 62 -6.32 -0.37 24.29
C GLY A 62 -6.67 0.59 25.44
N PHE A 63 -6.36 1.88 25.28
CA PHE A 63 -6.76 2.91 26.25
C PHE A 63 -8.28 3.05 26.39
N ALA A 64 -9.04 2.95 25.29
CA ALA A 64 -10.49 3.01 25.33
C ALA A 64 -11.10 1.85 26.14
N ILE A 65 -10.54 0.64 26.02
CA ILE A 65 -10.95 -0.53 26.81
C ILE A 65 -10.62 -0.34 28.29
N MET A 66 -9.47 0.27 28.62
CA MET A 66 -9.10 0.61 30.01
C MET A 66 -10.06 1.63 30.63
N ALA A 67 -10.55 2.57 29.81
CA ALA A 67 -11.46 3.64 30.23
C ALA A 67 -12.94 3.22 30.30
N GLY A 68 -13.29 1.99 29.91
CA GLY A 68 -14.66 1.49 29.94
C GLY A 68 -15.33 1.73 31.29
N LEU A 69 -16.37 2.58 31.31
CA LEU A 69 -17.20 2.93 32.46
C LEU A 69 -17.98 1.70 32.94
N THR A 70 -17.29 0.79 33.62
CA THR A 70 -17.92 -0.38 34.23
C THR A 70 -17.97 -0.18 35.72
N GLU A 71 -19.17 -0.11 36.28
CA GLU A 71 -19.43 0.11 37.71
C GLU A 71 -18.88 -1.02 38.60
N ASN A 72 -18.65 -2.21 38.02
CA ASN A 72 -18.08 -3.35 38.75
C ASN A 72 -16.54 -3.28 38.74
N LEU A 73 -15.94 -3.14 39.92
CA LEU A 73 -14.48 -3.07 40.10
C LEU A 73 -13.73 -4.28 39.50
N SER A 74 -14.31 -5.48 39.59
CA SER A 74 -13.75 -6.70 38.98
C SER A 74 -13.67 -6.63 37.45
N LYS A 75 -14.67 -6.01 36.81
CA LYS A 75 -14.69 -5.81 35.36
C LYS A 75 -13.75 -4.68 34.92
N ARG A 76 -13.62 -3.64 35.75
CA ARG A 76 -12.63 -2.56 35.54
C ARG A 76 -11.20 -3.10 35.58
N ALA A 77 -10.88 -3.99 36.52
CA ALA A 77 -9.55 -4.61 36.60
C ALA A 77 -9.22 -5.43 35.33
N ILE A 78 -10.19 -6.18 34.81
CA ILE A 78 -10.04 -6.92 33.55
C ILE A 78 -9.79 -5.98 32.38
N GLY A 79 -10.50 -4.85 32.29
CA GLY A 79 -10.28 -3.83 31.26
C GLY A 79 -8.87 -3.23 31.28
N TRP A 80 -8.33 -2.98 32.47
CA TRP A 80 -6.95 -2.51 32.64
C TRP A 80 -5.91 -3.54 32.18
N ILE A 81 -6.10 -4.82 32.50
CA ILE A 81 -5.20 -5.90 32.07
C ILE A 81 -5.31 -6.13 30.56
N ALA A 82 -6.53 -6.20 30.03
CA ALA A 82 -6.80 -6.42 28.62
C ALA A 82 -6.27 -5.27 27.75
N GLY A 83 -6.58 -4.02 28.13
CA GLY A 83 -6.11 -2.84 27.41
C GLY A 83 -4.60 -2.67 27.49
N SER A 84 -3.97 -2.95 28.64
CA SER A 84 -2.50 -2.91 28.77
C SER A 84 -1.83 -3.93 27.86
N THR A 85 -2.42 -5.13 27.73
CA THR A 85 -1.91 -6.18 26.84
C THR A 85 -1.98 -5.73 25.37
N ILE A 86 -3.07 -5.07 24.97
CA ILE A 86 -3.24 -4.54 23.61
C ILE A 86 -2.24 -3.42 23.32
N VAL A 87 -2.05 -2.48 24.25
CA VAL A 87 -1.06 -1.40 24.10
C VAL A 87 0.35 -1.98 23.98
N PHE A 88 0.71 -2.95 24.81
CA PHE A 88 2.01 -3.61 24.77
C PHE A 88 2.21 -4.43 23.48
N ALA A 89 1.16 -5.12 23.03
CA ALA A 89 1.12 -5.84 21.76
C ALA A 89 1.37 -4.90 20.57
N ALA A 90 0.70 -3.75 20.53
CA ALA A 90 0.88 -2.75 19.49
C ALA A 90 2.32 -2.22 19.43
N ALA A 91 2.96 -1.99 20.58
CA ALA A 91 4.35 -1.54 20.63
C ALA A 91 5.35 -2.64 20.22
N THR A 92 5.05 -3.90 20.55
CA THR A 92 6.00 -5.03 20.38
C THR A 92 6.00 -5.58 18.96
N TRP A 93 4.82 -5.86 18.40
CA TRP A 93 4.71 -6.49 17.08
C TRP A 93 4.06 -5.59 16.04
N GLY A 94 3.39 -4.50 16.42
CA GLY A 94 2.81 -3.54 15.47
C GLY A 94 3.82 -3.05 14.42
N PRO A 95 5.05 -2.67 14.79
CA PRO A 95 6.09 -2.34 13.82
C PRO A 95 6.46 -3.52 12.90
N LYS A 96 6.65 -4.72 13.46
CA LYS A 96 7.07 -5.93 12.74
C LYS A 96 6.04 -6.40 11.70
N PHE A 97 4.75 -6.38 12.04
CA PHE A 97 3.64 -6.72 11.13
C PHE A 97 3.52 -5.76 9.95
N LEU A 98 3.92 -4.50 10.15
CA LEU A 98 3.84 -3.43 9.14
C LEU A 98 5.15 -3.27 8.34
N GLY A 99 6.04 -4.26 8.41
CA GLY A 99 7.27 -4.32 7.61
C GLY A 99 8.51 -3.72 8.28
N TYR A 100 8.46 -3.37 9.57
CA TYR A 100 9.64 -2.98 10.35
C TYR A 100 10.39 -4.23 10.85
N SER A 101 10.97 -4.98 9.92
CA SER A 101 11.84 -6.12 10.23
C SER A 101 13.31 -5.69 10.28
N GLY A 102 13.67 -4.70 11.10
CA GLY A 102 15.07 -4.39 11.46
C GLY A 102 16.08 -4.09 10.32
N ALA A 103 15.66 -4.06 9.05
CA ALA A 103 16.57 -3.98 7.89
C ALA A 103 16.79 -2.54 7.38
N LEU A 104 16.45 -1.52 8.17
CA LEU A 104 16.70 -0.11 7.83
C LEU A 104 17.83 0.52 8.66
N LEU A 105 18.67 -0.31 9.29
CA LEU A 105 19.92 0.10 9.92
C LEU A 105 21.05 -0.83 9.45
N MET A 106 21.32 -0.80 8.15
CA MET A 106 22.63 -1.13 7.57
C MET A 106 22.78 -0.46 6.21
#